data_AF-A0A8T0EK58-F1
#
_entry.id   AF-A0A8T0EK58-F1
#
_cell.length_a   1.000
_cell.length_b   1.000
_cell.length_c   1.000
_cell.angle_alpha   90.00
_cell.angle_beta   90.00
_cell.angle_gamma   90.00
#
_symmetry.space_group_name_H-M   'P 1'
#
loop_
_entity.id
_entity.type
_entity.pdbx_description
1 polymer ?
#
loop_
_entity_poly.entity_id
_entity_poly.type
_entity_poly.pdbx_seq_one_letter_code
_entity_poly.pdbx_strand_id
1 'polypeptide(L)'
;MFVSEYTLWLTSARERYAAIKKVLEQSKNDPPTEPYRSKYEAKNMLIDLMCELEKWRNVNEAQVRLLFILLSYEKAVILIETDETGPGSEILTTILEEARAIAETPECIHLIIKILNQLGIIWSERGEIEKSLSYLQEAETLYNNYKSKNNCCPFELEELFMIENVNNKDWTSFEKTFTYTLYYLAQVYEHLNDSNKSAMYCRETLKRQRESGEYETNDWAMNCATLSQYFIQEKQFPEARHLLSCAAYILLKYEIKVEQKLDENRDAWTEVHQSKASLSCCWLKYCVNLLAEPPYNDEKDKESEKFSRLIEDEDVIKMEKRIPCYITSYNDAKSIFIFATNHVSVAKSYFTLNEYANNYAQIVQDNSKLYKYLAAHDPDHSRQCKMHKRRLDILEELLRRLNPQFYLAVCRQLQFELGEICHEMIDLKTKIANESDEGLNVHRAKKINSLALKGIQHFQDFIDSMKDKDGNLPTTYSSDIVRPALIAHFYIGRYYSKLIESDTNKKLYDLSKTEEYYNYIVKYAEANPQHADSVEHELPVVKEMLELMSEKMNQITCSTLF
;
A
#
# COMPACT_ATOMS: atom_id res chain seq x y z
N MET A 1 -32.73 25.71 -51.56
CA MET A 1 -31.35 25.50 -51.07
C MET A 1 -31.10 24.01 -51.22
N PHE A 2 -30.28 23.58 -52.19
CA PHE A 2 -29.98 22.16 -52.36
C PHE A 2 -29.01 21.73 -51.27
N VAL A 3 -29.39 20.74 -50.46
CA VAL A 3 -28.47 20.09 -49.52
C VAL A 3 -27.41 19.36 -50.34
N SER A 4 -26.13 19.59 -50.06
CA SER A 4 -25.05 18.92 -50.81
C SER A 4 -25.06 17.41 -50.55
N GLU A 5 -24.63 16.59 -51.52
CA GLU A 5 -24.52 15.14 -51.33
C GLU A 5 -23.65 14.78 -50.12
N TYR A 6 -22.61 15.58 -49.85
CA TYR A 6 -21.75 15.47 -48.67
C TYR A 6 -22.51 15.72 -47.36
N THR A 7 -23.35 16.76 -47.30
CA THR A 7 -24.17 17.06 -46.12
C THR A 7 -25.19 15.94 -45.83
N LEU A 8 -25.76 15.35 -46.88
CA LEU A 8 -26.65 14.19 -46.73
C LEU A 8 -25.88 12.97 -46.22
N TRP A 9 -24.69 12.71 -46.78
CA TRP A 9 -23.82 11.64 -46.32
C TRP A 9 -23.38 11.83 -44.86
N LEU A 10 -22.98 13.03 -44.44
CA LEU A 10 -22.61 13.34 -43.06
C LEU A 10 -23.72 13.02 -42.06
N THR A 11 -24.97 13.35 -42.41
CA THR A 11 -26.13 13.06 -41.56
C THR A 11 -26.29 11.54 -41.37
N SER A 12 -26.21 10.79 -42.47
CA SER A 12 -26.27 9.31 -42.43
C SER A 12 -25.05 8.70 -41.72
N ALA A 13 -23.85 9.26 -41.90
CA ALA A 13 -22.62 8.83 -41.24
C ALA A 13 -22.73 9.00 -39.72
N ARG A 14 -23.27 10.11 -39.24
CA ARG A 14 -23.53 10.36 -37.82
C ARG A 14 -24.49 9.35 -37.21
N GLU A 15 -25.59 9.04 -37.91
CA GLU A 15 -26.57 8.03 -37.45
C GLU A 15 -25.94 6.64 -37.35
N ARG A 16 -25.13 6.25 -38.34
CA ARG A 16 -24.39 4.99 -38.32
C ARG A 16 -23.34 4.96 -37.21
N TYR A 17 -22.62 6.05 -36.99
CA TYR A 17 -21.69 6.17 -35.88
C TYR A 17 -22.38 6.00 -34.52
N ALA A 18 -23.56 6.62 -34.34
CA ALA A 18 -24.37 6.41 -33.13
C ALA A 18 -24.86 4.95 -33.00
N ALA A 19 -25.16 4.27 -34.12
CA ALA A 19 -25.49 2.84 -34.09
C ALA A 19 -24.28 1.98 -33.66
N ILE A 20 -23.08 2.30 -34.15
CA ILE A 20 -21.82 1.64 -33.74
C ILE A 20 -21.61 1.77 -32.24
N LYS A 21 -21.79 2.97 -31.66
CA LYS A 21 -21.71 3.19 -30.21
C LYS A 21 -22.68 2.31 -29.42
N LYS A 22 -23.93 2.17 -29.90
CA LYS A 22 -24.92 1.27 -29.27
C LYS A 22 -24.52 -0.19 -29.32
N VAL A 23 -23.92 -0.65 -30.42
CA VAL A 23 -23.37 -2.01 -30.52
C VAL A 23 -22.23 -2.21 -29.51
N LEU A 24 -21.33 -1.23 -29.39
CA LEU A 24 -20.25 -1.29 -28.39
C LEU A 24 -20.76 -1.35 -26.95
N GLU A 25 -21.82 -0.62 -26.61
CA GLU A 25 -22.47 -0.70 -25.29
C GLU A 25 -23.03 -2.09 -25.00
N GLN A 26 -23.56 -2.79 -26.02
CA GLN A 26 -24.10 -4.14 -25.90
C GLN A 26 -23.01 -5.20 -25.66
N SER A 27 -21.74 -4.90 -25.96
CA SER A 27 -20.63 -5.86 -25.77
C SER A 27 -20.48 -6.35 -24.32
N LYS A 28 -20.97 -5.58 -23.33
CA LYS A 28 -21.04 -5.99 -21.91
C LYS A 28 -21.92 -7.23 -21.68
N ASN A 29 -22.80 -7.53 -22.63
CA ASN A 29 -23.74 -8.65 -22.59
C ASN A 29 -23.40 -9.74 -23.61
N ASP A 30 -22.22 -9.70 -24.22
CA ASP A 30 -21.78 -10.76 -25.14
C ASP A 30 -21.72 -12.11 -24.40
N PRO A 31 -22.22 -13.21 -24.98
CA PRO A 31 -22.22 -14.50 -24.32
C PRO A 31 -20.78 -15.02 -24.18
N PRO A 32 -20.44 -15.74 -23.10
CA PRO A 32 -19.09 -16.30 -22.92
C PRO A 32 -18.66 -17.24 -24.07
N THR A 33 -19.61 -17.80 -24.82
CA THR A 33 -19.36 -18.65 -25.99
C THR A 33 -18.94 -17.88 -27.24
N GLU A 34 -19.20 -16.57 -27.30
CA GLU A 34 -18.85 -15.69 -28.43
C GLU A 34 -18.25 -14.38 -27.89
N PRO A 35 -17.04 -14.42 -27.31
CA PRO A 35 -16.44 -13.23 -26.72
C PRO A 35 -16.19 -12.14 -27.78
N TYR A 36 -16.45 -10.89 -27.41
CA TYR A 36 -16.25 -9.69 -28.23
C TYR A 36 -17.06 -9.63 -29.53
N ARG A 37 -18.10 -10.46 -29.68
CA ARG A 37 -18.94 -10.49 -30.89
C ARG A 37 -19.39 -9.10 -31.32
N SER A 38 -19.93 -8.32 -30.38
CA SER A 38 -20.42 -6.97 -30.66
C SER A 38 -19.27 -6.02 -31.04
N LYS A 39 -18.08 -6.19 -30.46
CA LYS A 39 -16.90 -5.38 -30.82
C LYS A 39 -16.41 -5.68 -32.25
N TYR A 40 -16.41 -6.94 -32.67
CA TYR A 40 -16.08 -7.31 -34.05
C TYR A 40 -17.10 -6.79 -35.05
N GLU A 41 -18.39 -6.83 -34.72
CA GLU A 41 -19.45 -6.23 -35.54
C GLU A 41 -19.24 -4.71 -35.69
N ALA A 42 -19.03 -4.01 -34.57
CA ALA A 42 -18.73 -2.58 -34.57
C ALA A 42 -17.48 -2.24 -35.40
N LYS A 43 -16.41 -3.06 -35.34
CA LYS A 43 -15.19 -2.90 -36.14
C LYS A 43 -15.49 -2.95 -37.64
N ASN A 44 -16.31 -3.89 -38.09
CA ASN A 44 -16.68 -4.02 -39.50
C ASN A 44 -17.51 -2.81 -39.96
N MET A 45 -18.48 -2.37 -39.15
CA MET A 45 -19.27 -1.17 -39.43
C MET A 45 -18.41 0.10 -39.52
N LEU A 46 -17.38 0.22 -38.67
CA LEU A 46 -16.41 1.32 -38.74
C LEU A 46 -15.61 1.28 -40.04
N ILE A 47 -15.13 0.11 -40.45
CA ILE A 47 -14.37 -0.07 -41.70
C ILE A 47 -15.21 0.37 -42.90
N ASP A 48 -16.47 -0.06 -42.97
CA ASP A 48 -17.39 0.33 -44.05
C ASP A 48 -17.58 1.86 -44.10
N LEU A 49 -17.77 2.48 -42.94
CA LEU A 49 -17.92 3.93 -42.83
C LEU A 49 -16.64 4.69 -43.24
N MET A 50 -15.47 4.17 -42.88
CA MET A 50 -14.18 4.73 -43.27
C MET A 50 -13.95 4.64 -44.78
N CYS A 51 -14.27 3.51 -45.42
CA CYS A 51 -14.16 3.34 -46.87
C CYS A 51 -15.05 4.32 -47.64
N GLU A 52 -16.23 4.67 -47.10
CA GLU A 52 -17.07 5.70 -47.69
C GLU A 52 -16.51 7.12 -47.50
N LEU A 53 -15.92 7.40 -46.33
CA LEU A 53 -15.33 8.70 -46.00
C LEU A 53 -14.24 9.09 -47.01
N GLU A 54 -13.47 8.13 -47.54
CA GLU A 54 -12.42 8.38 -48.54
C GLU A 54 -12.92 9.11 -49.79
N LYS A 55 -14.18 8.88 -50.19
CA LYS A 55 -14.79 9.52 -51.38
C LYS A 55 -14.91 11.04 -51.22
N TRP A 56 -14.92 11.53 -49.99
CA TRP A 56 -15.16 12.93 -49.66
C TRP A 56 -13.88 13.74 -49.40
N ARG A 57 -12.70 13.12 -49.51
CA ARG A 57 -11.39 13.73 -49.17
C ARG A 57 -11.16 15.12 -49.76
N ASN A 58 -11.63 15.35 -51.00
CA ASN A 58 -11.44 16.62 -51.71
C ASN A 58 -12.59 17.63 -51.52
N VAL A 59 -13.65 17.28 -50.79
CA VAL A 59 -14.86 18.12 -50.64
C VAL A 59 -14.79 19.02 -49.41
N ASN A 60 -14.39 18.46 -48.26
CA ASN A 60 -14.12 19.22 -47.04
C ASN A 60 -12.93 18.59 -46.31
N GLU A 61 -11.72 18.95 -46.74
CA GLU A 61 -10.48 18.30 -46.30
C GLU A 61 -10.30 18.32 -44.77
N ALA A 62 -10.69 19.43 -44.12
CA ALA A 62 -10.54 19.58 -42.67
C ALA A 62 -11.49 18.66 -41.88
N GLN A 63 -12.79 18.67 -42.19
CA GLN A 63 -13.76 17.83 -41.49
C GLN A 63 -13.55 16.34 -41.81
N VAL A 64 -13.20 16.00 -43.05
CA VAL A 64 -12.90 14.63 -43.44
C VAL A 64 -11.66 14.10 -42.72
N ARG A 65 -10.62 14.93 -42.55
CA ARG A 65 -9.44 14.57 -41.75
C ARG A 65 -9.82 14.29 -40.29
N LEU A 66 -10.63 15.16 -39.66
CA LEU A 66 -11.09 14.96 -38.28
C LEU A 66 -11.88 13.66 -38.12
N LEU A 67 -12.82 13.39 -39.03
CA LEU A 67 -13.60 12.15 -39.02
C LEU A 67 -12.71 10.91 -39.26
N PHE A 68 -11.67 11.01 -40.09
CA PHE A 68 -10.72 9.93 -40.29
C PHE A 68 -9.96 9.58 -39.02
N ILE A 69 -9.46 10.59 -38.30
CA ILE A 69 -8.78 10.42 -37.00
C ILE A 69 -9.75 9.78 -36.00
N LEU A 70 -10.99 10.27 -35.91
CA LEU A 70 -12.01 9.74 -34.99
C LEU A 70 -12.28 8.25 -35.25
N LEU A 71 -12.64 7.89 -36.48
CA LEU A 71 -13.03 6.53 -36.82
C LEU A 71 -11.85 5.56 -36.67
N SER A 72 -10.63 6.02 -37.00
CA SER A 72 -9.40 5.26 -36.80
C SER A 72 -9.08 5.04 -35.31
N TYR A 73 -9.29 6.06 -34.47
CA TYR A 73 -9.15 5.94 -33.02
C TYR A 73 -10.12 4.89 -32.46
N GLU A 74 -11.40 4.94 -32.81
CA GLU A 74 -12.41 3.98 -32.34
C GLU A 74 -12.07 2.55 -32.78
N LYS A 75 -11.63 2.38 -34.04
CA LYS A 75 -11.14 1.09 -34.53
C LYS A 75 -9.92 0.60 -33.74
N ALA A 76 -8.97 1.49 -33.45
CA ALA A 76 -7.77 1.14 -32.70
C ALA A 76 -8.10 0.70 -31.26
N VAL A 77 -9.00 1.40 -30.58
CA VAL A 77 -9.48 1.02 -29.24
C VAL A 77 -10.12 -0.37 -29.28
N ILE A 78 -10.96 -0.66 -30.28
CA ILE A 78 -11.55 -2.01 -30.42
C ILE A 78 -10.45 -3.07 -30.59
N LEU A 79 -9.44 -2.82 -31.42
CA LEU A 79 -8.33 -3.75 -31.61
C LEU A 79 -7.60 -4.01 -30.28
N ILE A 80 -7.28 -2.96 -29.52
CA ILE A 80 -6.62 -3.08 -28.21
C ILE A 80 -7.48 -3.89 -27.24
N GLU A 81 -8.79 -3.60 -27.15
CA GLU A 81 -9.71 -4.31 -26.26
C GLU A 81 -10.07 -5.74 -26.72
N THR A 82 -9.61 -6.15 -27.91
CA THR A 82 -9.74 -7.51 -28.45
C THR A 82 -8.38 -8.21 -28.56
N ASP A 83 -7.41 -7.77 -27.74
CA ASP A 83 -6.05 -8.31 -27.62
C ASP A 83 -5.19 -8.16 -28.90
N GLU A 84 -5.61 -7.33 -29.86
CA GLU A 84 -4.85 -6.95 -31.05
C GLU A 84 -4.05 -5.64 -30.81
N THR A 85 -3.32 -5.55 -29.68
CA THR A 85 -2.65 -4.32 -29.21
C THR A 85 -1.57 -3.79 -30.15
N GLY A 86 -0.88 -4.67 -30.90
CA GLY A 86 0.14 -4.27 -31.88
C GLY A 86 -0.45 -3.39 -32.99
N PRO A 87 -1.37 -3.93 -33.82
CA PRO A 87 -2.07 -3.16 -34.84
C PRO A 87 -2.80 -1.93 -34.31
N GLY A 88 -3.45 -2.03 -33.14
CA GLY A 88 -4.11 -0.88 -32.51
C GLY A 88 -3.13 0.25 -32.18
N SER A 89 -1.98 -0.08 -31.58
CA SER A 89 -0.92 0.89 -31.26
C SER A 89 -0.36 1.57 -32.51
N GLU A 90 -0.15 0.84 -33.61
CA GLU A 90 0.37 1.41 -34.87
C GLU A 90 -0.61 2.43 -35.47
N ILE A 91 -1.91 2.12 -35.44
CA ILE A 91 -2.95 3.06 -35.88
C ILE A 91 -2.93 4.31 -35.00
N LEU A 92 -2.90 4.16 -33.66
CA LEU A 92 -2.86 5.30 -32.73
C LEU A 92 -1.64 6.20 -32.97
N THR A 93 -0.45 5.63 -33.17
CA THR A 93 0.76 6.41 -33.47
C THR A 93 0.61 7.17 -34.79
N THR A 94 0.05 6.54 -35.81
CA THR A 94 -0.16 7.19 -37.12
C THR A 94 -1.10 8.38 -37.02
N ILE A 95 -2.26 8.19 -36.38
CA ILE A 95 -3.26 9.27 -36.26
C ILE A 95 -2.85 10.36 -35.27
N LEU A 96 -1.98 10.05 -34.30
CA LEU A 96 -1.40 11.07 -33.42
C LEU A 96 -0.58 12.09 -34.22
N GLU A 97 0.27 11.63 -35.14
CA GLU A 97 1.07 12.54 -35.98
C GLU A 97 0.18 13.42 -36.87
N GLU A 98 -0.93 12.88 -37.38
CA GLU A 98 -1.91 13.66 -38.15
C GLU A 98 -2.65 14.69 -37.28
N ALA A 99 -3.01 14.33 -36.05
CA ALA A 99 -3.73 15.17 -35.10
C ALA A 99 -2.87 16.33 -34.57
N ARG A 100 -1.54 16.13 -34.43
CA ARG A 100 -0.62 17.15 -33.89
C ARG A 100 -0.66 18.49 -34.63
N ALA A 101 -0.91 18.47 -35.95
CA ALA A 101 -1.01 19.68 -36.75
C ALA A 101 -2.18 20.60 -36.35
N ILE A 102 -3.19 20.06 -35.66
CA ILE A 102 -4.41 20.77 -35.25
C ILE A 102 -4.74 20.55 -33.76
N ALA A 103 -3.75 20.15 -32.95
CA ALA A 103 -3.94 19.67 -31.57
C ALA A 103 -4.68 20.65 -30.65
N GLU A 104 -4.40 21.96 -30.72
CA GLU A 104 -4.99 22.97 -29.82
C GLU A 104 -6.36 23.52 -30.32
N THR A 105 -6.97 22.90 -31.33
CA THR A 105 -8.29 23.28 -31.84
C THR A 105 -9.42 22.64 -31.02
N PRO A 106 -10.58 23.30 -30.84
CA PRO A 106 -11.71 22.71 -30.12
C PRO A 106 -12.16 21.37 -30.73
N GLU A 107 -12.00 21.20 -32.04
CA GLU A 107 -12.38 19.98 -32.77
C GLU A 107 -11.45 18.79 -32.52
N CYS A 108 -10.19 19.01 -32.12
CA CYS A 108 -9.19 17.93 -32.03
C CYS A 108 -8.63 17.70 -30.63
N ILE A 109 -8.62 18.72 -29.75
CA ILE A 109 -7.92 18.66 -28.46
C ILE A 109 -8.39 17.50 -27.57
N HIS A 110 -9.68 17.17 -27.60
CA HIS A 110 -10.21 16.06 -26.81
C HIS A 110 -9.75 14.71 -27.36
N LEU A 111 -9.79 14.55 -28.68
CA LEU A 111 -9.41 13.33 -29.37
C LEU A 111 -7.90 13.05 -29.24
N ILE A 112 -7.05 14.07 -29.34
CA ILE A 112 -5.59 13.89 -29.20
C ILE A 112 -5.22 13.47 -27.78
N ILE A 113 -5.85 14.05 -26.75
CA ILE A 113 -5.62 13.61 -25.35
C ILE A 113 -6.07 12.16 -25.16
N LYS A 114 -7.21 11.76 -25.75
CA LYS A 114 -7.65 10.35 -25.72
C LYS A 114 -6.62 9.41 -26.37
N ILE A 115 -6.07 9.78 -27.53
CA ILE A 115 -5.02 9.01 -28.23
C ILE A 115 -3.76 8.89 -27.36
N LEU A 116 -3.31 10.01 -26.78
CA LEU A 116 -2.13 10.06 -25.91
C LEU A 116 -2.31 9.21 -24.65
N ASN A 117 -3.48 9.24 -24.02
CA ASN A 117 -3.80 8.39 -22.88
C ASN A 117 -3.71 6.90 -23.25
N GLN A 118 -4.31 6.49 -24.38
CA GLN A 118 -4.24 5.10 -24.86
C GLN A 118 -2.79 4.66 -25.13
N LEU A 119 -2.00 5.49 -25.80
CA LEU A 119 -0.57 5.20 -26.01
C LEU A 119 0.20 5.12 -24.68
N GLY A 120 -0.08 6.03 -23.74
CA GLY A 120 0.49 6.01 -22.40
C GLY A 120 0.25 4.68 -21.69
N ILE A 121 -0.98 4.17 -21.71
CA ILE A 121 -1.34 2.87 -21.12
C ILE A 121 -0.56 1.74 -21.78
N ILE A 122 -0.62 1.65 -23.11
CA ILE A 122 0.02 0.57 -23.89
C ILE A 122 1.52 0.50 -23.62
N TRP A 123 2.21 1.64 -23.62
CA TRP A 123 3.65 1.66 -23.38
C TRP A 123 4.00 1.36 -21.92
N SER A 124 3.13 1.72 -20.96
CA SER A 124 3.28 1.32 -19.55
C SER A 124 3.19 -0.20 -19.40
N GLU A 125 2.17 -0.82 -19.99
CA GLU A 125 1.97 -2.28 -19.97
C GLU A 125 3.10 -3.05 -20.64
N ARG A 126 3.76 -2.46 -21.66
CA ARG A 126 4.95 -3.01 -22.31
C ARG A 126 6.24 -2.85 -21.49
N GLY A 127 6.19 -2.16 -20.34
CA GLY A 127 7.35 -1.87 -19.51
C GLY A 127 8.23 -0.73 -20.02
N GLU A 128 7.80 0.01 -21.06
CA GLU A 128 8.52 1.15 -21.63
C GLU A 128 8.04 2.45 -20.95
N ILE A 129 8.39 2.59 -19.67
CA ILE A 129 7.82 3.57 -18.75
C ILE A 129 8.14 5.01 -19.18
N GLU A 130 9.32 5.28 -19.72
CA GLU A 130 9.72 6.61 -20.19
C GLU A 130 8.90 7.07 -21.41
N LYS A 131 8.57 6.15 -22.32
CA LYS A 131 7.69 6.45 -23.46
C LYS A 131 6.28 6.73 -22.99
N SER A 132 5.76 5.91 -22.08
CA SER A 132 4.46 6.14 -21.45
C SER A 132 4.39 7.52 -20.80
N LEU A 133 5.41 7.88 -20.01
CA LEU A 133 5.53 9.19 -19.38
C LEU A 133 5.48 10.33 -20.41
N SER A 134 6.22 10.21 -21.52
CA SER A 134 6.26 11.25 -22.55
C SER A 134 4.89 11.55 -23.16
N TYR A 135 4.09 10.52 -23.47
CA TYR A 135 2.75 10.71 -24.03
C TYR A 135 1.79 11.34 -23.02
N LEU A 136 1.84 10.90 -21.76
CA LEU A 136 0.95 11.43 -20.72
C LEU A 136 1.31 12.86 -20.31
N GLN A 137 2.60 13.22 -20.31
CA GLN A 137 3.04 14.61 -20.11
C GLN A 137 2.66 15.51 -21.28
N GLU A 138 2.70 15.00 -22.52
CA GLU A 138 2.16 15.71 -23.70
C GLU A 138 0.67 15.98 -23.51
N ALA A 139 -0.11 14.99 -23.08
CA ALA A 139 -1.55 15.13 -22.80
C ALA A 139 -1.83 16.17 -21.70
N GLU A 140 -1.07 16.14 -20.60
CA GLU A 140 -1.19 17.12 -19.52
C GLU A 140 -0.85 18.54 -19.98
N THR A 141 0.20 18.69 -20.78
CA THR A 141 0.60 19.99 -21.32
C THR A 141 -0.47 20.56 -22.25
N LEU A 142 -1.00 19.73 -23.16
CA LEU A 142 -2.06 20.12 -24.08
C LEU A 142 -3.34 20.54 -23.34
N TYR A 143 -3.74 19.76 -22.33
CA TYR A 143 -4.90 20.09 -21.50
C TYR A 143 -4.74 21.46 -20.82
N ASN A 144 -3.62 21.66 -20.11
CA ASN A 144 -3.37 22.88 -19.35
C ASN A 144 -3.28 24.12 -20.25
N ASN A 145 -2.63 23.98 -21.42
CA ASN A 145 -2.54 25.05 -22.41
C ASN A 145 -3.91 25.41 -22.97
N TYR A 146 -4.73 24.42 -23.34
CA TYR A 146 -6.05 24.68 -23.89
C TYR A 146 -6.97 25.34 -22.86
N LYS A 147 -6.99 24.83 -21.62
CA LYS A 147 -7.84 25.34 -20.55
C LYS A 147 -7.51 26.77 -20.14
N SER A 148 -6.23 27.17 -20.26
CA SER A 148 -5.78 28.52 -19.88
C SER A 148 -5.95 29.57 -20.98
N LYS A 149 -5.85 29.18 -22.26
CA LYS A 149 -5.92 30.11 -23.40
C LYS A 149 -7.33 30.24 -23.99
N ASN A 150 -8.13 29.18 -23.93
CA ASN A 150 -9.38 29.08 -24.67
C ASN A 150 -10.58 29.03 -23.73
N ASN A 151 -11.64 29.76 -24.09
CA ASN A 151 -12.90 29.79 -23.34
C ASN A 151 -14.00 28.92 -23.98
N CYS A 152 -13.74 28.28 -25.12
CA CYS A 152 -14.66 27.36 -25.77
C CYS A 152 -14.42 25.92 -25.33
N CYS A 153 -15.51 25.18 -25.10
CA CYS A 153 -15.40 23.76 -24.78
C CYS A 153 -14.90 23.00 -26.02
N PRO A 154 -14.07 21.97 -25.82
CA PRO A 154 -13.76 20.99 -26.85
C PRO A 154 -15.04 20.33 -27.38
N PHE A 155 -15.01 19.91 -28.63
CA PHE A 155 -16.14 19.21 -29.24
C PHE A 155 -16.18 17.78 -28.71
N GLU A 156 -17.37 17.29 -28.41
CA GLU A 156 -17.57 15.85 -28.21
C GLU A 156 -17.37 15.11 -29.53
N LEU A 157 -17.08 13.80 -29.45
CA LEU A 157 -16.72 13.01 -30.63
C LEU A 157 -17.83 12.99 -31.70
N GLU A 158 -19.10 12.93 -31.28
CA GLU A 158 -20.26 12.94 -32.16
C GLU A 158 -20.50 14.31 -32.83
N GLU A 159 -19.96 15.39 -32.26
CA GLU A 159 -20.12 16.76 -32.77
C GLU A 159 -19.24 17.03 -34.00
N LEU A 160 -18.20 16.21 -34.22
CA LEU A 160 -17.32 16.30 -35.40
C LEU A 160 -18.07 16.08 -36.73
N PHE A 161 -19.24 15.46 -36.69
CA PHE A 161 -20.12 15.31 -37.87
C PHE A 161 -20.91 16.60 -38.18
N MET A 162 -20.98 17.57 -37.27
CA MET A 162 -21.82 18.78 -37.39
C MET A 162 -21.13 20.06 -36.91
N ILE A 163 -19.85 20.24 -37.28
CA ILE A 163 -18.97 21.34 -36.84
C ILE A 163 -19.61 22.73 -36.94
N GLU A 164 -20.38 23.00 -38.00
CA GLU A 164 -21.00 24.32 -38.26
C GLU A 164 -22.07 24.73 -37.22
N ASN A 165 -22.61 23.79 -36.45
CA ASN A 165 -23.72 24.02 -35.52
C ASN A 165 -23.37 23.71 -34.05
N VAL A 166 -22.08 23.57 -33.73
CA VAL A 166 -21.65 23.19 -32.37
C VAL A 166 -21.67 24.39 -31.44
N ASN A 167 -22.35 24.24 -30.30
CA ASN A 167 -22.34 25.19 -29.20
C ASN A 167 -22.18 24.41 -27.89
N ASN A 168 -21.09 23.64 -27.80
CA ASN A 168 -20.79 22.88 -26.60
C ASN A 168 -20.38 23.82 -25.46
N LYS A 169 -21.04 23.65 -24.31
CA LYS A 169 -20.75 24.36 -23.06
C LYS A 169 -20.38 23.41 -21.93
N ASP A 170 -20.33 22.13 -22.22
CA ASP A 170 -20.06 21.08 -21.27
C ASP A 170 -18.59 20.67 -21.33
N TRP A 171 -17.91 20.83 -20.20
CA TRP A 171 -16.52 20.40 -20.03
C TRP A 171 -16.41 18.97 -19.50
N THR A 172 -17.52 18.32 -19.13
CA THR A 172 -17.54 17.10 -18.30
C THR A 172 -16.70 15.97 -18.91
N SER A 173 -16.93 15.64 -20.19
CA SER A 173 -16.19 14.57 -20.88
C SER A 173 -14.70 14.86 -21.02
N PHE A 174 -14.35 16.13 -21.26
CA PHE A 174 -12.96 16.59 -21.35
C PHE A 174 -12.25 16.53 -19.99
N GLU A 175 -12.90 17.01 -18.93
CA GLU A 175 -12.40 16.94 -17.55
C GLU A 175 -12.21 15.47 -17.13
N LYS A 176 -13.14 14.59 -17.47
CA LYS A 176 -13.03 13.14 -17.22
C LYS A 176 -11.83 12.53 -17.94
N THR A 177 -11.64 12.89 -19.21
CA THR A 177 -10.50 12.41 -20.01
C THR A 177 -9.17 12.83 -19.39
N PHE A 178 -9.07 14.08 -18.92
CA PHE A 178 -7.87 14.55 -18.23
C PHE A 178 -7.69 13.91 -16.84
N THR A 179 -8.76 13.62 -16.11
CA THR A 179 -8.67 12.86 -14.85
C THR A 179 -8.06 11.46 -15.08
N TYR A 180 -8.36 10.81 -16.21
CA TYR A 180 -7.66 9.58 -16.59
C TYR A 180 -6.17 9.80 -16.89
N THR A 181 -5.80 10.92 -17.54
CA THR A 181 -4.40 11.28 -17.74
C THR A 181 -3.64 11.34 -16.41
N LEU A 182 -4.20 12.02 -15.40
CA LEU A 182 -3.59 12.12 -14.07
C LEU A 182 -3.51 10.77 -13.37
N TYR A 183 -4.56 9.94 -13.49
CA TYR A 183 -4.58 8.59 -12.93
C TYR A 183 -3.46 7.71 -13.51
N TYR A 184 -3.23 7.76 -14.82
CA TYR A 184 -2.14 7.00 -15.44
C TYR A 184 -0.76 7.61 -15.16
N LEU A 185 -0.65 8.94 -15.05
CA LEU A 185 0.60 9.57 -14.58
C LEU A 185 0.98 9.08 -13.18
N ALA A 186 0.00 8.92 -12.28
CA ALA A 186 0.26 8.40 -10.95
C ALA A 186 0.91 7.00 -10.98
N GLN A 187 0.40 6.10 -11.81
CA GLN A 187 0.94 4.74 -11.99
C GLN A 187 2.33 4.75 -12.63
N VAL A 188 2.54 5.59 -13.64
CA VAL A 188 3.84 5.71 -14.31
C VAL A 188 4.91 6.21 -13.33
N TYR A 189 4.58 7.22 -12.51
CA TYR A 189 5.52 7.69 -11.47
C TYR A 189 5.76 6.66 -10.37
N GLU A 190 4.78 5.82 -10.04
CA GLU A 190 4.97 4.67 -9.16
C GLU A 190 5.99 3.68 -9.75
N HIS A 191 5.86 3.32 -11.03
CA HIS A 191 6.85 2.46 -11.72
C HIS A 191 8.26 3.08 -11.82
N LEU A 192 8.35 4.41 -11.83
CA LEU A 192 9.63 5.15 -11.77
C LEU A 192 10.20 5.28 -10.35
N ASN A 193 9.53 4.73 -9.34
CA ASN A 193 9.86 4.89 -7.92
C ASN A 193 9.85 6.37 -7.44
N ASP A 194 9.11 7.26 -8.12
CA ASP A 194 8.84 8.63 -7.68
C ASP A 194 7.52 8.67 -6.90
N SER A 195 7.56 8.13 -5.69
CA SER A 195 6.38 7.98 -4.82
C SER A 195 5.70 9.32 -4.51
N ASN A 196 6.47 10.43 -4.47
CA ASN A 196 5.92 11.75 -4.18
C ASN A 196 5.03 12.25 -5.31
N LYS A 197 5.51 12.23 -6.56
CA LYS A 197 4.67 12.63 -7.69
C LYS A 197 3.50 11.69 -7.86
N SER A 198 3.70 10.38 -7.71
CA SER A 198 2.61 9.40 -7.77
C SER A 198 1.50 9.76 -6.78
N ALA A 199 1.85 10.03 -5.52
CA ALA A 199 0.89 10.43 -4.49
C ALA A 199 0.16 11.75 -4.83
N MET A 200 0.86 12.75 -5.37
CA MET A 200 0.25 14.02 -5.77
C MET A 200 -0.75 13.86 -6.93
N TYR A 201 -0.42 13.05 -7.94
CA TYR A 201 -1.34 12.73 -9.03
C TYR A 201 -2.54 11.91 -8.56
N CYS A 202 -2.34 10.92 -7.68
CA CYS A 202 -3.43 10.19 -7.03
C CYS A 202 -4.38 11.13 -6.27
N ARG A 203 -3.81 12.06 -5.51
CA ARG A 203 -4.57 13.04 -4.73
C ARG A 203 -5.40 13.96 -5.62
N GLU A 204 -4.83 14.50 -6.69
CA GLU A 204 -5.56 15.36 -7.63
C GLU A 204 -6.63 14.57 -8.40
N THR A 205 -6.34 13.32 -8.76
CA THR A 205 -7.33 12.41 -9.37
C THR A 205 -8.55 12.23 -8.45
N LEU A 206 -8.33 11.91 -7.16
CA LEU A 206 -9.40 11.74 -6.18
C LEU A 206 -10.24 13.02 -6.00
N LYS A 207 -9.57 14.17 -5.97
CA LYS A 207 -10.23 15.47 -5.89
C LYS A 207 -11.15 15.72 -7.09
N ARG A 208 -10.63 15.54 -8.30
CA ARG A 208 -11.39 15.72 -9.56
C ARG A 208 -12.56 14.74 -9.69
N GLN A 209 -12.34 13.48 -9.33
CA GLN A 209 -13.41 12.47 -9.24
C GLN A 209 -14.51 12.95 -8.29
N ARG A 210 -14.15 13.44 -7.10
CA ARG A 210 -15.12 13.91 -6.10
C ARG A 210 -15.90 15.13 -6.58
N GLU A 211 -15.25 16.08 -7.22
CA GLU A 211 -15.84 17.30 -7.78
C GLU A 211 -16.81 16.98 -8.94
N SER A 212 -16.45 16.03 -9.80
CA SER A 212 -17.33 15.59 -10.90
C SER A 212 -18.54 14.79 -10.43
N GLY A 213 -18.43 14.06 -9.31
CA GLY A 213 -19.45 13.13 -8.84
C GLY A 213 -19.45 11.78 -9.57
N GLU A 214 -18.56 11.57 -10.55
CA GLU A 214 -18.44 10.31 -11.30
C GLU A 214 -17.28 9.45 -10.76
N TYR A 215 -17.60 8.50 -9.88
CA TYR A 215 -16.64 7.52 -9.37
C TYR A 215 -17.37 6.32 -8.76
N GLU A 216 -16.70 5.16 -8.78
CA GLU A 216 -17.15 4.01 -8.01
C GLU A 216 -16.89 4.28 -6.52
N THR A 217 -17.97 4.25 -5.73
CA THR A 217 -17.95 4.76 -4.35
C THR A 217 -16.99 3.97 -3.45
N ASN A 218 -16.95 2.65 -3.64
CA ASN A 218 -16.06 1.77 -2.90
C ASN A 218 -14.59 1.99 -3.25
N ASP A 219 -14.28 2.00 -4.55
CA ASP A 219 -12.92 2.21 -5.07
C ASP A 219 -12.36 3.57 -4.66
N TRP A 220 -13.16 4.63 -4.75
CA TRP A 220 -12.72 5.98 -4.33
C TRP A 220 -12.33 5.99 -2.85
N ALA A 221 -13.14 5.36 -1.98
CA ALA A 221 -12.82 5.31 -0.56
C ALA A 221 -11.57 4.46 -0.27
N MET A 222 -11.39 3.34 -0.96
CA MET A 222 -10.20 2.50 -0.80
C MET A 222 -8.93 3.15 -1.37
N ASN A 223 -9.05 3.94 -2.44
CA ASN A 223 -7.97 4.76 -2.98
C ASN A 223 -7.56 5.86 -1.99
N CYS A 224 -8.52 6.52 -1.31
CA CYS A 224 -8.19 7.43 -0.20
C CYS A 224 -7.45 6.71 0.94
N ALA A 225 -7.92 5.53 1.34
CA ALA A 225 -7.29 4.75 2.42
C ALA A 225 -5.88 4.27 2.06
N THR A 226 -5.65 3.93 0.79
CA THR A 226 -4.34 3.53 0.27
C THR A 226 -3.40 4.72 0.19
N LEU A 227 -3.85 5.85 -0.36
CA LEU A 227 -3.08 7.09 -0.43
C LEU A 227 -2.67 7.58 0.96
N SER A 228 -3.51 7.39 1.98
CA SER A 228 -3.15 7.76 3.35
C SER A 228 -1.91 7.02 3.85
N GLN A 229 -1.61 5.81 3.34
CA GLN A 229 -0.45 5.03 3.76
C GLN A 229 0.86 5.69 3.33
N TYR A 230 0.89 6.31 2.15
CA TYR A 230 2.02 7.14 1.71
C TYR A 230 2.24 8.31 2.67
N PHE A 231 1.18 9.07 2.99
CA PHE A 231 1.29 10.21 3.90
C PHE A 231 1.68 9.82 5.34
N ILE A 232 1.36 8.60 5.79
CA ILE A 232 1.85 8.07 7.07
C ILE A 232 3.37 7.86 7.02
N GLN A 233 3.91 7.32 5.93
CA GLN A 233 5.35 7.10 5.77
C GLN A 233 6.13 8.42 5.73
N GLU A 234 5.56 9.44 5.07
CA GLU A 234 6.10 10.81 5.04
C GLU A 234 5.85 11.60 6.33
N LYS A 235 5.27 10.97 7.37
CA LYS A 235 4.93 11.60 8.66
C LYS A 235 3.95 12.78 8.56
N GLN A 236 3.21 12.88 7.45
CA GLN A 236 2.17 13.88 7.22
C GLN A 236 0.83 13.39 7.79
N PHE A 237 0.79 13.19 9.12
CA PHE A 237 -0.38 12.65 9.83
C PHE A 237 -1.68 13.45 9.64
N PRO A 238 -1.69 14.80 9.57
CA PRO A 238 -2.91 15.55 9.33
C PRO A 238 -3.61 15.17 8.01
N GLU A 239 -2.84 15.03 6.92
CA GLU A 239 -3.37 14.66 5.61
C GLU A 239 -3.78 13.19 5.56
N ALA A 240 -2.96 12.28 6.12
CA ALA A 240 -3.33 10.87 6.24
C ALA A 240 -4.65 10.67 7.03
N ARG A 241 -4.81 11.37 8.15
CA ARG A 241 -6.03 11.34 8.96
C ARG A 241 -7.24 11.85 8.19
N HIS A 242 -7.06 12.91 7.39
CA HIS A 242 -8.12 13.46 6.55
C HIS A 242 -8.58 12.45 5.50
N LEU A 243 -7.65 11.83 4.78
CA LEU A 243 -7.94 10.82 3.76
C LEU A 243 -8.68 9.62 4.35
N LEU A 244 -8.22 9.10 5.50
CA LEU A 244 -8.90 8.00 6.19
C LEU A 244 -10.30 8.38 6.69
N SER A 245 -10.48 9.63 7.13
CA SER A 245 -11.79 10.15 7.55
C SER A 245 -12.74 10.32 6.37
N CYS A 246 -12.23 10.78 5.22
CA CYS A 246 -12.99 10.83 3.97
C CYS A 246 -13.43 9.44 3.52
N ALA A 247 -12.52 8.46 3.52
CA ALA A 247 -12.82 7.07 3.20
C ALA A 247 -13.90 6.50 4.13
N ALA A 248 -13.77 6.72 5.45
CA ALA A 248 -14.75 6.26 6.44
C ALA A 248 -16.14 6.88 6.21
N TYR A 249 -16.19 8.18 5.93
CA TYR A 249 -17.43 8.89 5.67
C TYR A 249 -18.14 8.39 4.41
N ILE A 250 -17.40 8.23 3.31
CA ILE A 250 -17.96 7.73 2.04
C ILE A 250 -18.44 6.28 2.17
N LEU A 251 -17.65 5.39 2.78
CA LEU A 251 -18.06 4.00 3.00
C LEU A 251 -19.28 3.88 3.92
N LEU A 252 -19.37 4.70 4.97
CA LEU A 252 -20.55 4.69 5.85
C LEU A 252 -21.83 5.05 5.08
N LYS A 253 -21.76 6.08 4.24
CA LYS A 253 -22.90 6.46 3.39
C LYS A 253 -23.23 5.40 2.35
N TYR A 254 -22.22 4.73 1.81
CA TYR A 254 -22.41 3.66 0.84
C TYR A 254 -23.03 2.42 1.48
N GLU A 255 -22.56 2.02 2.66
CA GLU A 255 -23.12 0.91 3.44
C GLU A 255 -24.61 1.08 3.70
N ILE A 256 -25.04 2.25 4.17
CA ILE A 256 -26.46 2.54 4.43
C ILE A 256 -27.29 2.39 3.15
N LYS A 257 -26.76 2.80 1.99
CA LYS A 257 -27.45 2.65 0.70
C LYS A 257 -27.54 1.19 0.26
N VAL A 258 -26.46 0.42 0.44
CA VAL A 258 -26.42 -1.00 0.08
C VAL A 258 -27.31 -1.83 1.01
N GLU A 259 -27.35 -1.53 2.31
CA GLU A 259 -28.22 -2.18 3.30
C GLU A 259 -29.69 -2.09 2.90
N GLN A 260 -30.13 -0.92 2.43
CA GLN A 260 -31.50 -0.70 1.98
C GLN A 260 -31.91 -1.55 0.76
N LYS A 261 -30.93 -2.09 0.03
CA LYS A 261 -31.11 -2.92 -1.17
C LYS A 261 -30.46 -4.29 -1.03
N LEU A 262 -30.34 -4.79 0.21
CA LEU A 262 -29.61 -6.01 0.51
C LEU A 262 -30.11 -7.24 -0.26
N ASP A 263 -31.44 -7.36 -0.43
CA ASP A 263 -32.06 -8.47 -1.15
C ASP A 263 -31.73 -8.48 -2.66
N GLU A 264 -31.38 -7.32 -3.21
CA GLU A 264 -31.06 -7.14 -4.63
C GLU A 264 -29.56 -7.27 -4.92
N ASN A 265 -28.70 -6.93 -3.95
CA ASN A 265 -27.25 -6.82 -4.17
C ASN A 265 -26.40 -7.30 -2.98
N ARG A 266 -26.39 -8.62 -2.76
CA ARG A 266 -25.58 -9.26 -1.71
C ARG A 266 -24.06 -9.14 -1.93
N ASP A 267 -23.64 -9.06 -3.18
CA ASP A 267 -22.22 -8.96 -3.52
C ASP A 267 -21.66 -7.60 -3.08
N ALA A 268 -22.37 -6.50 -3.38
CA ALA A 268 -22.01 -5.18 -2.90
C ALA A 268 -22.00 -5.08 -1.37
N TRP A 269 -22.91 -5.79 -0.68
CA TRP A 269 -22.89 -5.83 0.79
C TRP A 269 -21.61 -6.47 1.32
N THR A 270 -21.21 -7.59 0.73
CA THR A 270 -19.98 -8.30 1.09
C THR A 270 -18.74 -7.44 0.81
N GLU A 271 -18.72 -6.78 -0.34
CA GLU A 271 -17.65 -5.88 -0.78
C GLU A 271 -17.48 -4.69 0.17
N VAL A 272 -18.58 -4.03 0.58
CA VAL A 272 -18.54 -2.92 1.55
C VAL A 272 -17.96 -3.36 2.90
N HIS A 273 -18.33 -4.56 3.37
CA HIS A 273 -17.81 -5.08 4.63
C HIS A 273 -16.31 -5.39 4.55
N GLN A 274 -15.86 -5.92 3.42
CA GLN A 274 -14.44 -6.12 3.13
C GLN A 274 -13.68 -4.78 3.15
N SER A 275 -14.22 -3.76 2.49
CA SER A 275 -13.63 -2.42 2.45
C SER A 275 -13.58 -1.77 3.83
N LYS A 276 -14.62 -1.92 4.65
CA LYS A 276 -14.63 -1.43 6.04
C LYS A 276 -13.57 -2.11 6.91
N ALA A 277 -13.37 -3.42 6.75
CA ALA A 277 -12.31 -4.15 7.43
C ALA A 277 -10.92 -3.71 6.95
N SER A 278 -10.76 -3.50 5.63
CA SER A 278 -9.52 -3.02 5.01
C SER A 278 -9.17 -1.60 5.47
N LEU A 279 -10.16 -0.71 5.51
CA LEU A 279 -10.03 0.64 6.07
C LEU A 279 -9.65 0.59 7.56
N SER A 280 -10.18 -0.36 8.32
CA SER A 280 -9.79 -0.55 9.73
C SER A 280 -8.33 -0.99 9.86
N CYS A 281 -7.80 -1.79 8.93
CA CYS A 281 -6.36 -2.09 8.88
C CYS A 281 -5.54 -0.83 8.56
N CYS A 282 -6.03 0.05 7.69
CA CYS A 282 -5.37 1.32 7.38
C CYS A 282 -5.34 2.28 8.58
N TRP A 283 -6.44 2.37 9.34
CA TRP A 283 -6.48 3.09 10.62
C TRP A 283 -5.55 2.48 11.67
N LEU A 284 -5.45 1.15 11.73
CA LEU A 284 -4.52 0.46 12.62
C LEU A 284 -3.07 0.85 12.28
N LYS A 285 -2.69 0.86 10.99
CA LYS A 285 -1.37 1.32 10.55
C LYS A 285 -1.11 2.79 10.91
N TYR A 286 -2.09 3.67 10.74
CA TYR A 286 -2.01 5.07 11.20
C TYR A 286 -1.68 5.13 12.70
N CYS A 287 -2.41 4.39 13.52
CA CYS A 287 -2.24 4.41 14.98
C CYS A 287 -0.90 3.82 15.41
N VAL A 288 -0.46 2.72 14.79
CA VAL A 288 0.85 2.09 15.08
C VAL A 288 2.00 3.05 14.78
N ASN A 289 1.98 3.70 13.61
CA ASN A 289 3.03 4.64 13.23
C ASN A 289 2.98 5.93 14.08
N LEU A 290 1.79 6.47 14.36
CA LEU A 290 1.67 7.64 15.22
C LEU A 290 2.16 7.37 16.65
N LEU A 291 1.87 6.19 17.21
CA LEU A 291 2.37 5.79 18.54
C LEU A 291 3.89 5.59 18.57
N ALA A 292 4.50 5.24 17.44
CA ALA A 292 5.95 5.08 17.33
C ALA A 292 6.70 6.42 17.33
N GLU A 293 6.02 7.53 17.03
CA GLU A 293 6.62 8.86 17.05
C GLU A 293 6.90 9.34 18.49
N PRO A 294 7.98 10.10 18.71
CA PRO A 294 8.27 10.70 20.00
C PRO A 294 7.22 11.77 20.36
N PRO A 295 7.10 12.14 21.65
CA PRO A 295 6.25 13.25 22.04
C PRO A 295 6.58 14.54 21.28
N TYR A 296 5.57 15.13 20.67
CA TYR A 296 5.66 16.32 19.85
C TYR A 296 5.83 17.56 20.74
N ASN A 297 6.96 18.24 20.59
CA ASN A 297 7.37 19.40 21.39
C ASN A 297 7.75 20.58 20.46
N ASP A 298 6.85 21.17 19.69
CA ASP A 298 7.06 22.56 19.21
C ASP A 298 5.83 23.30 18.67
N GLU A 299 5.84 24.63 18.82
CA GLU A 299 4.84 25.56 18.30
C GLU A 299 4.99 25.86 16.79
N LYS A 300 6.05 25.35 16.14
CA LYS A 300 6.45 25.69 14.76
C LYS A 300 5.74 24.92 13.64
N ASP A 301 5.23 23.71 13.85
CA ASP A 301 4.58 22.94 12.76
C ASP A 301 3.09 23.23 12.55
N LYS A 302 2.55 24.30 13.16
CA LYS A 302 1.18 24.76 12.82
C LYS A 302 1.04 25.21 11.35
N GLU A 303 2.14 25.49 10.65
CA GLU A 303 2.12 25.75 9.20
C GLU A 303 1.98 24.46 8.37
N SER A 304 2.36 23.29 8.90
CA SER A 304 2.21 21.98 8.23
C SER A 304 0.76 21.49 8.14
N GLU A 305 -0.16 22.10 8.88
CA GLU A 305 -1.59 21.74 8.87
C GLU A 305 -2.34 22.27 7.64
N LYS A 306 -1.72 23.10 6.80
CA LYS A 306 -2.34 23.64 5.58
C LYS A 306 -2.13 22.71 4.40
N PHE A 307 -2.86 21.60 4.38
CA PHE A 307 -3.11 20.81 3.18
C PHE A 307 -4.50 21.16 2.62
N SER A 308 -4.70 21.03 1.32
CA SER A 308 -6.03 21.19 0.72
C SER A 308 -6.91 20.00 1.14
N ARG A 309 -8.12 20.25 1.63
CA ARG A 309 -9.05 19.19 2.02
C ARG A 309 -9.77 18.65 0.78
N LEU A 310 -9.94 17.32 0.72
CA LEU A 310 -10.78 16.67 -0.30
C LEU A 310 -12.27 16.80 0.02
N ILE A 311 -12.65 16.74 1.30
CA ILE A 311 -14.04 16.88 1.75
C ILE A 311 -14.12 17.84 2.95
N GLU A 312 -14.83 18.95 2.77
CA GLU A 312 -15.09 19.94 3.83
C GLU A 312 -16.47 19.75 4.48
N ASP A 313 -16.79 18.52 4.86
CA ASP A 313 -18.06 18.16 5.52
C ASP A 313 -17.89 18.13 7.05
N GLU A 314 -18.88 18.59 7.80
CA GLU A 314 -18.86 18.65 9.26
C GLU A 314 -18.65 17.26 9.90
N ASP A 315 -19.22 16.22 9.31
CA ASP A 315 -19.08 14.85 9.82
C ASP A 315 -17.66 14.31 9.59
N VAL A 316 -16.99 14.69 8.50
CA VAL A 316 -15.57 14.37 8.29
C VAL A 316 -14.71 15.05 9.36
N ILE A 317 -14.97 16.33 9.65
CA ILE A 317 -14.28 17.08 10.70
C ILE A 317 -14.52 16.44 12.08
N LYS A 318 -15.74 15.97 12.36
CA LYS A 318 -16.06 15.24 13.59
C LYS A 318 -15.30 13.91 13.69
N MET A 319 -15.14 13.19 12.58
CA MET A 319 -14.35 11.95 12.53
C MET A 319 -12.87 12.22 12.81
N GLU A 320 -12.29 13.24 12.18
CA GLU A 320 -10.89 13.65 12.42
C GLU A 320 -10.61 13.98 13.88
N LYS A 321 -11.55 14.64 14.57
CA LYS A 321 -11.40 15.01 15.98
C LYS A 321 -11.41 13.81 16.95
N ARG A 322 -11.79 12.62 16.50
CA ARG A 322 -11.78 11.39 17.34
C ARG A 322 -10.38 10.85 17.58
N ILE A 323 -9.40 11.26 16.79
CA ILE A 323 -8.04 10.75 16.85
C ILE A 323 -7.04 11.92 16.66
N PRO A 324 -6.02 12.05 17.52
CA PRO A 324 -5.02 13.09 17.35
C PRO A 324 -4.13 12.83 16.12
N CYS A 325 -3.36 13.84 15.73
CA CYS A 325 -2.32 13.76 14.70
C CYS A 325 -0.90 13.82 15.28
N TYR A 326 -0.78 14.10 16.57
CA TYR A 326 0.47 14.19 17.32
C TYR A 326 0.26 13.65 18.74
N ILE A 327 1.34 13.22 19.40
CA ILE A 327 1.31 12.78 20.79
C ILE A 327 1.97 13.85 21.63
N THR A 328 1.23 14.50 22.52
CA THR A 328 1.79 15.49 23.46
C THR A 328 1.78 14.99 24.89
N SER A 329 1.04 13.92 25.16
CA SER A 329 0.89 13.33 26.48
C SER A 329 0.62 11.83 26.41
N TYR A 330 0.81 11.13 27.54
CA TYR A 330 0.39 9.73 27.69
C TYR A 330 -1.12 9.54 27.47
N ASN A 331 -1.94 10.56 27.76
CA ASN A 331 -3.38 10.49 27.51
C ASN A 331 -3.69 10.44 26.01
N ASP A 332 -2.91 11.15 25.17
CA ASP A 332 -3.04 11.08 23.72
C ASP A 332 -2.69 9.66 23.24
N ALA A 333 -1.54 9.12 23.69
CA ALA A 333 -1.14 7.75 23.37
C ALA A 333 -2.20 6.71 23.78
N LYS A 334 -2.78 6.86 24.97
CA LYS A 334 -3.88 6.01 25.44
C LYS A 334 -5.13 6.14 24.57
N SER A 335 -5.48 7.35 24.15
CA SER A 335 -6.65 7.59 23.27
C SER A 335 -6.47 6.93 21.90
N ILE A 336 -5.26 7.02 21.33
CA ILE A 336 -4.89 6.36 20.07
C ILE A 336 -4.98 4.85 20.23
N PHE A 337 -4.44 4.30 21.33
CA PHE A 337 -4.52 2.87 21.63
C PHE A 337 -5.97 2.38 21.68
N ILE A 338 -6.86 3.08 22.40
CA ILE A 338 -8.27 2.70 22.50
C ILE A 338 -8.94 2.74 21.12
N PHE A 339 -8.72 3.82 20.36
CA PHE A 339 -9.25 3.95 19.00
C PHE A 339 -8.79 2.77 18.12
N ALA A 340 -7.50 2.43 18.17
CA ALA A 340 -6.93 1.34 17.39
C ALA A 340 -7.49 -0.03 17.80
N THR A 341 -7.73 -0.30 19.09
CA THR A 341 -8.31 -1.58 19.53
C THR A 341 -9.73 -1.82 19.02
N ASN A 342 -10.51 -0.76 18.80
CA ASN A 342 -11.80 -0.88 18.14
C ASN A 342 -11.61 -1.33 16.67
N HIS A 343 -10.66 -0.73 15.95
CA HIS A 343 -10.34 -1.13 14.58
C HIS A 343 -9.73 -2.53 14.47
N VAL A 344 -8.96 -2.99 15.46
CA VAL A 344 -8.53 -4.40 15.55
C VAL A 344 -9.75 -5.32 15.60
N SER A 345 -10.77 -4.96 16.38
CA SER A 345 -11.99 -5.77 16.51
C SER A 345 -12.79 -5.82 15.19
N VAL A 346 -12.96 -4.67 14.53
CA VAL A 346 -13.64 -4.57 13.21
C VAL A 346 -12.86 -5.32 12.12
N ALA A 347 -11.54 -5.19 12.07
CA ALA A 347 -10.74 -5.90 11.08
C ALA A 347 -10.81 -7.42 11.28
N LYS A 348 -10.70 -7.90 12.54
CA LYS A 348 -10.76 -9.33 12.87
C LYS A 348 -12.14 -9.98 12.68
N SER A 349 -13.22 -9.20 12.67
CA SER A 349 -14.56 -9.75 12.42
C SER A 349 -14.75 -10.18 10.96
N TYR A 350 -14.00 -9.59 10.03
CA TYR A 350 -14.00 -9.97 8.62
C TYR A 350 -12.78 -10.82 8.26
N PHE A 351 -11.57 -10.33 8.53
CA PHE A 351 -10.33 -11.04 8.24
C PHE A 351 -10.05 -12.10 9.31
N THR A 352 -10.83 -13.19 9.28
CA THR A 352 -10.68 -14.29 10.23
C THR A 352 -9.43 -15.12 9.94
N LEU A 353 -8.91 -15.84 10.95
CA LEU A 353 -7.75 -16.71 10.77
C LEU A 353 -8.02 -17.84 9.75
N ASN A 354 -9.27 -18.29 9.61
CA ASN A 354 -9.61 -19.42 8.74
C ASN A 354 -9.63 -19.04 7.26
N GLU A 355 -10.15 -17.85 6.95
CA GLU A 355 -10.32 -17.39 5.56
C GLU A 355 -9.16 -16.48 5.11
N TYR A 356 -8.59 -15.70 6.04
CA TYR A 356 -7.61 -14.65 5.75
C TYR A 356 -6.44 -14.70 6.73
N ALA A 357 -5.77 -15.85 6.83
CA ALA A 357 -4.74 -16.08 7.84
C ALA A 357 -3.61 -15.04 7.83
N ASN A 358 -3.16 -14.60 6.65
CA ASN A 358 -2.12 -13.56 6.52
C ASN A 358 -2.59 -12.21 7.06
N ASN A 359 -3.79 -11.76 6.67
CA ASN A 359 -4.38 -10.52 7.19
C ASN A 359 -4.59 -10.61 8.71
N TYR A 360 -5.14 -11.73 9.20
CA TYR A 360 -5.35 -11.94 10.63
C TYR A 360 -4.03 -11.89 11.42
N ALA A 361 -2.98 -12.54 10.91
CA ALA A 361 -1.66 -12.52 11.53
C ALA A 361 -1.09 -11.10 11.60
N GLN A 362 -1.17 -10.35 10.48
CA GLN A 362 -0.74 -8.96 10.42
C GLN A 362 -1.50 -8.07 11.42
N ILE A 363 -2.83 -8.20 11.51
CA ILE A 363 -3.65 -7.45 12.47
C ILE A 363 -3.22 -7.75 13.93
N VAL A 364 -2.89 -9.01 14.23
CA VAL A 364 -2.43 -9.41 15.57
C VAL A 364 -1.01 -8.89 15.87
N GLN A 365 -0.11 -8.91 14.90
CA GLN A 365 1.22 -8.31 15.02
C GLN A 365 1.13 -6.78 15.21
N ASP A 366 0.27 -6.10 14.47
CA ASP A 366 0.06 -4.66 14.64
C ASP A 366 -0.59 -4.34 15.99
N ASN A 367 -1.50 -5.19 16.49
CA ASN A 367 -2.00 -5.10 17.86
C ASN A 367 -0.88 -5.29 18.90
N SER A 368 0.08 -6.19 18.67
CA SER A 368 1.29 -6.30 19.51
C SER A 368 2.11 -5.00 19.50
N LYS A 369 2.32 -4.40 18.33
CA LYS A 369 3.03 -3.12 18.20
C LYS A 369 2.32 -1.97 18.91
N LEU A 370 0.99 -1.91 18.90
CA LEU A 370 0.23 -0.91 19.68
C LEU A 370 0.61 -0.96 21.16
N TYR A 371 0.66 -2.16 21.76
CA TYR A 371 1.11 -2.32 23.14
C TYR A 371 2.59 -1.96 23.33
N LYS A 372 3.45 -2.28 22.36
CA LYS A 372 4.89 -1.95 22.42
C LYS A 372 5.07 -0.45 22.54
N TYR A 373 4.45 0.29 21.63
CA TYR A 373 4.60 1.74 21.58
C TYR A 373 3.86 2.43 22.73
N LEU A 374 2.67 1.96 23.13
CA LEU A 374 2.01 2.49 24.34
C LEU A 374 2.87 2.31 25.59
N ALA A 375 3.57 1.17 25.74
CA ALA A 375 4.46 0.92 26.86
C ALA A 375 5.61 1.93 26.89
N ALA A 376 6.18 2.31 25.74
CA ALA A 376 7.24 3.30 25.66
C ALA A 376 6.83 4.69 26.19
N HIS A 377 5.54 5.03 26.14
CA HIS A 377 4.98 6.27 26.67
C HIS A 377 4.56 6.19 28.16
N ASP A 378 4.49 4.99 28.75
CA ASP A 378 4.03 4.82 30.13
C ASP A 378 5.18 5.03 31.12
N PRO A 379 5.08 5.90 32.13
CA PRO A 379 6.18 6.12 33.08
C PRO A 379 6.37 4.96 34.09
N ASP A 380 5.44 4.02 34.21
CA ASP A 380 5.47 2.96 35.23
C ASP A 380 5.97 1.62 34.65
N HIS A 381 7.15 1.19 35.10
CA HIS A 381 7.78 -0.06 34.67
C HIS A 381 6.90 -1.31 34.88
N SER A 382 6.03 -1.33 35.89
CA SER A 382 5.13 -2.46 36.16
C SER A 382 3.99 -2.53 35.13
N ARG A 383 3.41 -1.39 34.76
CA ARG A 383 2.43 -1.27 33.67
C ARG A 383 3.04 -1.60 32.32
N GLN A 384 4.24 -1.09 32.04
CA GLN A 384 5.01 -1.48 30.85
C GLN A 384 5.15 -3.01 30.76
N CYS A 385 5.62 -3.64 31.84
CA CYS A 385 5.79 -5.10 31.88
C CYS A 385 4.48 -5.87 31.65
N LYS A 386 3.33 -5.36 32.14
CA LYS A 386 2.01 -5.94 31.88
C LYS A 386 1.59 -5.81 30.41
N MET A 387 1.92 -4.70 29.75
CA MET A 387 1.67 -4.53 28.31
C MET A 387 2.51 -5.50 27.48
N HIS A 388 3.81 -5.65 27.77
CA HIS A 388 4.65 -6.67 27.12
C HIS A 388 4.17 -8.09 27.41
N LYS A 389 3.68 -8.38 28.63
CA LYS A 389 3.05 -9.68 28.92
C LYS A 389 1.83 -9.93 28.05
N ARG A 390 1.00 -8.91 27.81
CA ARG A 390 -0.17 -9.00 26.92
C ARG A 390 0.24 -9.25 25.47
N ARG A 391 1.30 -8.60 24.97
CA ARG A 391 1.90 -8.89 23.66
C ARG A 391 2.29 -10.35 23.54
N LEU A 392 3.00 -10.86 24.55
CA LEU A 392 3.42 -12.25 24.61
C LEU A 392 2.22 -13.20 24.49
N ASP A 393 1.15 -12.98 25.27
CA ASP A 393 -0.05 -13.83 25.22
C ASP A 393 -0.73 -13.87 23.84
N ILE A 394 -0.91 -12.71 23.19
CA ILE A 394 -1.62 -12.64 21.91
C ILE A 394 -0.82 -13.27 20.77
N LEU A 395 0.51 -13.13 20.77
CA LEU A 395 1.37 -13.70 19.74
C LEU A 395 1.55 -15.21 19.93
N GLU A 396 1.65 -15.69 21.17
CA GLU A 396 1.68 -17.14 21.44
C GLU A 396 0.38 -17.84 21.06
N GLU A 397 -0.77 -17.19 21.25
CA GLU A 397 -2.04 -17.71 20.79
C GLU A 397 -2.07 -17.85 19.26
N LEU A 398 -1.61 -16.82 18.54
CA LEU A 398 -1.52 -16.87 17.08
C LEU A 398 -0.56 -17.96 16.61
N LEU A 399 0.65 -18.01 17.17
CA LEU A 399 1.68 -18.98 16.79
C LEU A 399 1.19 -20.42 16.95
N ARG A 400 0.46 -20.74 18.02
CA ARG A 400 -0.13 -22.08 18.25
C ARG A 400 -1.19 -22.47 17.24
N ARG A 401 -1.82 -21.50 16.58
CA ARG A 401 -2.92 -21.71 15.63
C ARG A 401 -2.47 -21.69 14.17
N LEU A 402 -1.28 -21.18 13.88
CA LEU A 402 -0.71 -21.18 12.53
C LEU A 402 -0.09 -22.54 12.20
N ASN A 403 -0.27 -22.97 10.95
CA ASN A 403 0.42 -24.15 10.43
C ASN A 403 1.77 -23.73 9.82
N PRO A 404 2.93 -24.14 10.39
CA PRO A 404 4.25 -23.77 9.88
C PRO A 404 4.52 -24.22 8.45
N GLN A 405 3.81 -25.23 7.92
CA GLN A 405 3.99 -25.67 6.53
C GLN A 405 3.57 -24.61 5.51
N PHE A 406 2.54 -23.82 5.83
CA PHE A 406 2.01 -22.78 4.94
C PHE A 406 2.46 -21.36 5.35
N TYR A 407 2.76 -21.15 6.63
CA TYR A 407 3.01 -19.83 7.21
C TYR A 407 4.39 -19.72 7.88
N LEU A 408 5.39 -20.47 7.41
CA LEU A 408 6.73 -20.54 8.02
C LEU A 408 7.36 -19.16 8.27
N ALA A 409 7.25 -18.25 7.30
CA ALA A 409 7.79 -16.89 7.42
C ALA A 409 7.15 -16.12 8.58
N VAL A 410 5.82 -16.21 8.73
CA VAL A 410 5.08 -15.59 9.84
C VAL A 410 5.46 -16.25 11.16
N CYS A 411 5.52 -17.58 11.21
CA CYS A 411 5.96 -18.31 12.41
C CYS A 411 7.36 -17.87 12.86
N ARG A 412 8.31 -17.70 11.92
CA ARG A 412 9.65 -17.17 12.19
C ARG A 412 9.61 -15.76 12.78
N GLN A 413 8.85 -14.85 12.17
CA GLN A 413 8.68 -13.49 12.69
C GLN A 413 8.11 -13.48 14.11
N LEU A 414 7.08 -14.29 14.37
CA LEU A 414 6.45 -14.40 15.69
C LEU A 414 7.42 -14.96 16.74
N GLN A 415 8.19 -16.00 16.41
CA GLN A 415 9.19 -16.56 17.32
C GLN A 415 10.27 -15.52 17.67
N PHE A 416 10.76 -14.79 16.67
CA PHE A 416 11.73 -13.74 16.90
C PHE A 416 11.17 -12.62 17.80
N GLU A 417 9.96 -12.11 17.49
CA GLU A 417 9.31 -11.06 18.28
C GLU A 417 9.02 -11.52 19.72
N LEU A 418 8.60 -12.78 19.91
CA LEU A 418 8.37 -13.37 21.24
C LEU A 418 9.66 -13.44 22.06
N GLY A 419 10.79 -13.77 21.41
CA GLY A 419 12.11 -13.66 22.00
C GLY A 419 12.40 -12.23 22.46
N GLU A 420 12.30 -11.23 21.58
CA GLU A 420 12.54 -9.82 21.94
C GLU A 420 11.62 -9.31 23.07
N ILE A 421 10.34 -9.71 23.08
CA ILE A 421 9.41 -9.36 24.18
C ILE A 421 9.91 -9.91 25.51
N CYS A 422 10.42 -11.16 25.55
CA CYS A 422 11.02 -11.71 26.75
C CYS A 422 12.23 -10.88 27.20
N HIS A 423 13.01 -10.35 26.25
CA HIS A 423 14.14 -9.47 26.55
C HIS A 423 13.69 -8.18 27.24
N GLU A 424 12.74 -7.47 26.64
CA GLU A 424 12.17 -6.23 27.18
C GLU A 424 11.60 -6.46 28.59
N MET A 425 10.90 -7.58 28.80
CA MET A 425 10.33 -7.93 30.11
C MET A 425 11.39 -8.24 31.17
N ILE A 426 12.50 -8.89 30.81
CA ILE A 426 13.61 -9.14 31.74
C ILE A 426 14.24 -7.82 32.16
N ASP A 427 14.52 -6.93 31.21
CA ASP A 427 15.14 -5.64 31.51
C ASP A 427 14.26 -4.79 32.43
N LEU A 428 12.94 -4.76 32.18
CA LEU A 428 11.98 -4.09 33.05
C LEU A 428 11.93 -4.72 34.45
N LYS A 429 11.92 -6.05 34.55
CA LYS A 429 11.91 -6.72 35.86
C LYS A 429 13.19 -6.48 36.65
N THR A 430 14.32 -6.42 35.98
CA THR A 430 15.60 -6.07 36.60
C THR A 430 15.60 -4.63 37.10
N LYS A 431 15.11 -3.67 36.29
CA LYS A 431 14.94 -2.27 36.74
C LYS A 431 14.04 -2.16 37.97
N ILE A 432 12.87 -2.80 37.95
CA ILE A 432 11.93 -2.85 39.09
C ILE A 432 12.61 -3.46 40.33
N ALA A 433 13.44 -4.50 40.15
CA ALA A 433 14.15 -5.12 41.26
C ALA A 433 15.21 -4.19 41.86
N ASN A 434 15.92 -3.43 41.01
CA ASN A 434 16.95 -2.48 41.43
C ASN A 434 16.38 -1.22 42.09
N GLU A 435 15.19 -0.77 41.67
CA GLU A 435 14.49 0.40 42.22
C GLU A 435 13.75 0.11 43.53
N SER A 436 13.58 -1.16 43.88
CA SER A 436 12.79 -1.59 45.04
C SER A 436 13.69 -1.88 46.25
N ASP A 437 13.23 -1.48 47.44
CA ASP A 437 13.94 -1.72 48.72
C ASP A 437 14.22 -3.20 49.00
N GLU A 438 13.37 -4.12 48.51
CA GLU A 438 13.58 -5.57 48.66
C GLU A 438 14.72 -6.12 47.78
N GLY A 439 15.21 -5.33 46.81
CA GLY A 439 16.24 -5.73 45.87
C GLY A 439 15.90 -6.97 45.04
N LEU A 440 16.94 -7.66 44.57
CA LEU A 440 16.80 -8.95 43.89
C LEU A 440 16.60 -10.06 44.93
N ASN A 441 15.40 -10.65 44.96
CA ASN A 441 15.09 -11.79 45.82
C ASN A 441 14.84 -13.08 45.00
N VAL A 442 14.79 -14.22 45.68
CA VAL A 442 14.65 -15.55 45.05
C VAL A 442 13.43 -15.62 44.13
N HIS A 443 12.30 -15.01 44.51
CA HIS A 443 11.08 -15.03 43.71
C HIS A 443 11.21 -14.16 42.44
N ARG A 444 11.87 -13.00 42.53
CA ARG A 444 12.16 -12.14 41.36
C ARG A 444 13.16 -12.82 40.42
N ALA A 445 14.21 -13.43 40.95
CA ALA A 445 15.19 -14.21 40.19
C ALA A 445 14.52 -15.36 39.42
N LYS A 446 13.64 -16.15 40.07
CA LYS A 446 12.86 -17.21 39.40
C LYS A 446 12.03 -16.69 38.22
N LYS A 447 11.40 -15.53 38.35
CA LYS A 447 10.61 -14.91 37.27
C LYS A 447 11.50 -14.45 36.11
N ILE A 448 12.66 -13.87 36.40
CA ILE A 448 13.63 -13.46 35.38
C ILE A 448 14.16 -14.68 34.63
N ASN A 449 14.60 -15.73 35.35
CA ASN A 449 15.10 -16.96 34.72
C ASN A 449 14.01 -17.64 33.89
N SER A 450 12.76 -17.68 34.36
CA SER A 450 11.66 -18.25 33.58
C SER A 450 11.42 -17.51 32.26
N LEU A 451 11.58 -16.18 32.24
CA LEU A 451 11.49 -15.41 31.00
C LEU A 451 12.71 -15.62 30.11
N ALA A 452 13.91 -15.73 30.69
CA ALA A 452 15.13 -15.98 29.94
C ALA A 452 15.07 -17.34 29.22
N LEU A 453 14.67 -18.40 29.93
CA LEU A 453 14.49 -19.73 29.35
C LEU A 453 13.42 -19.75 28.26
N LYS A 454 12.34 -18.99 28.43
CA LYS A 454 11.30 -18.84 27.40
C LYS A 454 11.81 -18.09 26.16
N GLY A 455 12.56 -17.00 26.35
CA GLY A 455 13.20 -16.28 25.26
C GLY A 455 14.22 -17.14 24.51
N ILE A 456 15.01 -17.94 25.23
CA ILE A 456 15.93 -18.94 24.65
C ILE A 456 15.15 -19.92 23.78
N GLN A 457 14.04 -20.47 24.27
CA GLN A 457 13.23 -21.41 23.48
C GLN A 457 12.70 -20.77 22.20
N HIS A 458 12.17 -19.55 22.25
CA HIS A 458 11.64 -18.87 21.06
C HIS A 458 12.73 -18.59 20.01
N PHE A 459 13.91 -18.11 20.42
CA PHE A 459 15.02 -17.92 19.48
C PHE A 459 15.58 -19.26 18.98
N GLN A 460 15.58 -20.31 19.81
CA GLN A 460 15.99 -21.65 19.39
C GLN A 460 15.03 -22.22 18.34
N ASP A 461 13.72 -22.11 18.54
CA ASP A 461 12.71 -22.53 17.57
C ASP A 461 12.86 -21.76 16.24
N PHE A 462 13.18 -20.47 16.32
CA PHE A 462 13.51 -19.66 15.14
C PHE A 462 14.74 -20.20 14.41
N ILE A 463 15.84 -20.48 15.13
CA ILE A 463 17.07 -21.06 14.57
C ILE A 463 16.79 -22.43 13.95
N ASP A 464 16.08 -23.28 14.67
CA ASP A 464 15.75 -24.64 14.27
C ASP A 464 14.88 -24.68 13.01
N SER A 465 14.04 -23.66 12.81
CA SER A 465 13.24 -23.52 11.59
C SER A 465 14.08 -23.36 10.31
N MET A 466 15.38 -23.04 10.44
CA MET A 466 16.30 -22.89 9.31
C MET A 466 17.14 -24.15 9.05
N LYS A 467 17.01 -25.20 9.87
CA LYS A 467 17.73 -26.45 9.68
C LYS A 467 17.27 -27.17 8.42
N ASP A 468 18.21 -27.83 7.76
CA ASP A 468 17.93 -28.73 6.66
C ASP A 468 17.31 -30.07 7.14
N LYS A 469 17.08 -30.99 6.20
CA LYS A 469 16.49 -32.31 6.49
C LYS A 469 17.37 -33.18 7.39
N ASP A 470 18.68 -32.91 7.41
CA ASP A 470 19.67 -33.62 8.21
C ASP A 470 19.84 -32.95 9.59
N GLY A 471 19.12 -31.86 9.86
CA GLY A 471 19.15 -31.13 11.12
C GLY A 471 20.29 -30.10 11.22
N ASN A 472 20.99 -29.82 10.13
CA ASN A 472 22.12 -28.90 10.09
C ASN A 472 21.68 -27.49 9.71
N LEU A 473 22.33 -26.49 10.30
CA LEU A 473 22.17 -25.10 9.87
C LEU A 473 22.91 -24.89 8.54
N PRO A 474 22.42 -23.99 7.66
CA PRO A 474 23.10 -23.70 6.41
C PRO A 474 24.46 -23.08 6.67
N THR A 475 25.46 -23.46 5.86
CA THR A 475 26.83 -22.89 5.95
C THR A 475 26.87 -21.40 5.60
N THR A 476 25.90 -20.95 4.80
CA THR A 476 25.74 -19.57 4.35
C THR A 476 24.26 -19.24 4.32
N TYR A 477 23.84 -18.28 5.13
CA TYR A 477 22.48 -17.73 5.14
C TYR A 477 22.24 -16.83 3.92
N SER A 478 20.98 -16.72 3.50
CA SER A 478 20.55 -15.71 2.52
C SER A 478 20.57 -14.31 3.13
N SER A 479 20.63 -13.28 2.27
CA SER A 479 20.74 -11.88 2.70
C SER A 479 19.57 -11.38 3.56
N ASP A 480 18.38 -11.94 3.37
CA ASP A 480 17.17 -11.61 4.13
C ASP A 480 17.14 -12.22 5.53
N ILE A 481 17.87 -13.31 5.78
CA ILE A 481 17.81 -14.06 7.04
C ILE A 481 19.10 -13.99 7.87
N VAL A 482 20.23 -13.61 7.27
CA VAL A 482 21.54 -13.62 7.93
C VAL A 482 21.58 -12.79 9.20
N ARG A 483 21.07 -11.54 9.18
CA ARG A 483 21.02 -10.69 10.37
C ARG A 483 20.11 -11.30 11.45
N PRO A 484 18.83 -11.61 11.18
CA PRO A 484 17.98 -12.29 12.16
C PRO A 484 18.60 -13.58 12.74
N ALA A 485 19.24 -14.41 11.93
CA ALA A 485 19.89 -15.64 12.38
C ALA A 485 21.02 -15.38 13.39
N LEU A 486 21.92 -14.45 13.08
CA LEU A 486 23.04 -14.12 13.98
C LEU A 486 22.58 -13.38 15.23
N ILE A 487 21.59 -12.49 15.11
CA ILE A 487 20.99 -11.79 16.25
C ILE A 487 20.25 -12.76 17.19
N ALA A 488 19.60 -13.81 16.67
CA ALA A 488 19.01 -14.84 17.51
C ALA A 488 20.07 -15.58 18.36
N HIS A 489 21.22 -15.94 17.78
CA HIS A 489 22.34 -16.52 18.54
C HIS A 489 22.87 -15.55 19.59
N PHE A 490 22.98 -14.26 19.24
CA PHE A 490 23.40 -13.21 20.16
C PHE A 490 22.45 -13.10 21.37
N TYR A 491 21.14 -13.09 21.13
CA TYR A 491 20.16 -13.05 22.22
C TYR A 491 20.18 -14.30 23.09
N ILE A 492 20.36 -15.50 22.53
CA ILE A 492 20.47 -16.73 23.33
C ILE A 492 21.69 -16.65 24.25
N GLY A 493 22.86 -16.27 23.72
CA GLY A 493 24.05 -16.05 24.55
C GLY A 493 23.79 -15.01 25.65
N ARG A 494 23.22 -13.86 25.28
CA ARG A 494 22.85 -12.81 26.24
C ARG A 494 21.89 -13.31 27.32
N TYR A 495 20.95 -14.20 27.02
CA TYR A 495 20.07 -14.79 28.03
C TYR A 495 20.77 -15.73 28.99
N TYR A 496 21.62 -16.64 28.50
CA TYR A 496 22.42 -17.48 29.37
C TYR A 496 23.29 -16.64 30.31
N SER A 497 23.90 -15.56 29.80
CA SER A 497 24.69 -14.64 30.63
C SER A 497 23.88 -13.89 31.70
N LYS A 498 22.55 -13.81 31.53
CA LYS A 498 21.62 -13.12 32.45
C LYS A 498 20.90 -14.07 33.42
N LEU A 499 21.11 -15.39 33.32
CA LEU A 499 20.53 -16.35 34.26
C LEU A 499 21.11 -16.14 35.66
N ILE A 500 20.21 -16.04 36.64
CA ILE A 500 20.56 -15.79 38.03
C ILE A 500 20.58 -17.14 38.76
N GLU A 501 21.75 -17.75 38.88
CA GLU A 501 21.93 -19.03 39.57
C GLU A 501 22.73 -18.87 40.86
N SER A 502 22.41 -19.66 41.88
CA SER A 502 23.19 -19.74 43.12
C SER A 502 24.23 -20.86 43.08
N ASP A 503 23.95 -21.92 42.31
CA ASP A 503 24.81 -23.08 42.15
C ASP A 503 25.96 -22.78 41.18
N THR A 504 27.18 -23.08 41.59
CA THR A 504 28.40 -22.78 40.83
C THR A 504 28.49 -23.59 39.54
N ASN A 505 28.10 -24.85 39.55
CA ASN A 505 28.14 -25.70 38.35
C ASN A 505 27.17 -25.18 37.29
N LYS A 506 25.99 -24.72 37.71
CA LYS A 506 25.04 -24.07 36.81
C LYS A 506 25.57 -22.75 36.24
N LYS A 507 26.19 -21.90 37.07
CA LYS A 507 26.84 -20.67 36.58
C LYS A 507 27.90 -20.96 35.51
N LEU A 508 28.73 -21.98 35.73
CA LEU A 508 29.75 -22.39 34.76
C LEU A 508 29.11 -22.95 33.49
N TYR A 509 28.04 -23.74 33.61
CA TYR A 509 27.26 -24.23 32.47
C TYR A 509 26.67 -23.08 31.64
N ASP A 510 26.00 -22.12 32.28
CA ASP A 510 25.40 -20.97 31.58
C ASP A 510 26.47 -20.11 30.89
N LEU A 511 27.63 -19.94 31.52
CA LEU A 511 28.75 -19.22 30.92
C LEU A 511 29.32 -19.97 29.71
N SER A 512 29.44 -21.31 29.79
CA SER A 512 29.86 -22.15 28.65
C SER A 512 28.87 -22.07 27.48
N LYS A 513 27.56 -21.99 27.78
CA LYS A 513 26.53 -21.81 26.75
C LYS A 513 26.62 -20.43 26.12
N THR A 514 26.83 -19.38 26.92
CA THR A 514 27.07 -18.04 26.39
C THR A 514 28.26 -18.04 25.42
N GLU A 515 29.36 -18.69 25.80
CA GLU A 515 30.56 -18.83 24.97
C GLU A 515 30.28 -19.56 23.65
N GLU A 516 29.53 -20.66 23.69
CA GLU A 516 29.15 -21.46 22.53
C GLU A 516 28.42 -20.61 21.47
N TYR A 517 27.38 -19.88 21.87
CA TYR A 517 26.58 -19.06 20.95
C TYR A 517 27.36 -17.86 20.39
N TYR A 518 28.21 -17.24 21.20
CA TYR A 518 29.05 -16.13 20.76
C TYR A 518 30.15 -16.57 19.80
N ASN A 519 30.78 -17.71 20.07
CA ASN A 519 31.73 -18.33 19.15
C ASN A 519 31.10 -18.70 17.81
N TYR A 520 29.83 -19.11 17.79
CA TYR A 520 29.12 -19.37 16.53
C TYR A 520 29.09 -18.13 15.63
N ILE A 521 28.76 -16.96 16.19
CA ILE A 521 28.67 -15.68 15.45
C ILE A 521 30.04 -15.32 14.85
N VAL A 522 31.10 -15.40 15.67
CA VAL A 522 32.47 -15.09 15.23
C VAL A 522 32.91 -16.04 14.11
N LYS A 523 32.76 -17.35 14.30
CA LYS A 523 33.14 -18.36 13.30
C LYS A 523 32.36 -18.20 12.01
N TYR A 524 31.06 -17.88 12.09
CA TYR A 524 30.25 -17.65 10.90
C TYR A 524 30.72 -16.41 10.13
N ALA A 525 30.99 -15.30 10.82
CA ALA A 525 31.46 -14.06 10.20
C ALA A 525 32.87 -14.21 9.58
N GLU A 526 33.76 -14.99 10.22
CA GLU A 526 35.07 -15.32 9.67
C GLU A 526 34.98 -16.21 8.42
N ALA A 527 34.07 -17.19 8.42
CA ALA A 527 33.83 -18.06 7.27
C ALA A 527 33.09 -17.35 6.12
N ASN A 528 32.32 -16.29 6.41
CA ASN A 528 31.54 -15.53 5.44
C ASN A 528 31.77 -14.00 5.62
N PRO A 529 32.94 -13.46 5.24
CA PRO A 529 33.29 -12.05 5.48
C PRO A 529 32.29 -11.04 4.90
N GLN A 530 31.64 -11.36 3.78
CA GLN A 530 30.61 -10.55 3.14
C GLN A 530 29.34 -10.36 4.01
N HIS A 531 29.17 -11.15 5.06
CA HIS A 531 28.06 -11.06 5.99
C HIS A 531 28.42 -10.37 7.30
N ALA A 532 29.69 -10.01 7.53
CA ALA A 532 30.12 -9.38 8.77
C ALA A 532 29.40 -8.04 9.01
N ASP A 533 29.14 -7.27 7.94
CA ASP A 533 28.42 -6.00 7.99
C ASP A 533 26.98 -6.17 8.51
N SER A 534 26.39 -7.36 8.39
CA SER A 534 25.05 -7.65 8.92
C SER A 534 24.98 -7.65 10.45
N VAL A 535 26.11 -7.66 11.15
CA VAL A 535 26.24 -7.63 12.62
C VAL A 535 27.39 -6.72 13.07
N GLU A 536 27.61 -5.61 12.36
CA GLU A 536 28.74 -4.70 12.60
C GLU A 536 28.81 -4.13 14.03
N HIS A 537 27.66 -3.97 14.69
CA HIS A 537 27.57 -3.44 16.06
C HIS A 537 27.71 -4.55 17.11
N GLU A 538 27.17 -5.73 16.84
CA GLU A 538 27.14 -6.84 17.78
C GLU A 538 28.47 -7.62 17.79
N LEU A 539 29.11 -7.77 16.63
CA LEU A 539 30.33 -8.58 16.48
C LEU A 539 31.52 -8.09 17.33
N PRO A 540 31.83 -6.77 17.43
CA PRO A 540 32.87 -6.28 18.33
C PRO A 540 32.57 -6.58 19.80
N VAL A 541 31.32 -6.37 20.22
CA VAL A 541 30.86 -6.65 21.59
C VAL A 541 30.99 -8.14 21.91
N VAL A 542 30.61 -9.01 20.97
CA VAL A 542 30.74 -10.45 21.11
C VAL A 542 32.21 -10.87 21.30
N LYS A 543 33.13 -10.31 20.50
CA LYS A 543 34.57 -10.59 20.62
C LYS A 543 35.13 -10.14 21.96
N GLU A 544 34.83 -8.91 22.39
CA GLU A 544 35.23 -8.40 23.71
C GLU A 544 34.66 -9.27 24.85
N MET A 545 33.39 -9.66 24.75
CA MET A 545 32.77 -10.51 25.76
C MET A 545 33.46 -11.88 25.85
N LEU A 546 33.86 -12.47 24.73
CA LEU A 546 34.58 -13.75 24.67
C LEU A 546 35.97 -13.66 25.33
N GLU A 547 36.71 -12.58 25.10
CA GLU A 547 38.02 -12.36 25.74
C GLU A 547 37.90 -12.35 27.27
N LEU A 548 36.87 -11.69 27.80
CA LEU A 548 36.60 -11.57 29.23
C LEU A 548 36.01 -12.85 29.86
N MET A 549 35.59 -13.85 29.07
CA MET A 549 34.94 -15.05 29.60
C MET A 549 35.88 -15.95 30.39
N SER A 550 37.11 -16.13 29.88
CA SER A 550 38.12 -16.98 30.52
C SER A 550 38.43 -16.51 31.94
N GLU A 551 38.55 -15.20 32.14
CA GLU A 551 38.71 -14.57 33.45
C GLU A 551 37.50 -14.79 34.36
N LYS A 552 36.27 -14.62 33.85
CA LYS A 552 35.04 -14.86 34.62
C LYS A 552 34.89 -16.32 35.06
N MET A 553 35.19 -17.29 34.18
CA MET A 553 35.16 -18.72 34.53
C MET A 553 36.18 -19.03 35.64
N ASN A 554 37.38 -18.48 35.54
CA ASN A 554 38.43 -18.65 36.55
C ASN A 554 38.02 -18.02 37.89
N GLN A 555 37.41 -16.84 37.90
CA GLN A 555 36.92 -16.21 39.14
C GLN A 555 35.85 -17.05 39.85
N ILE A 556 34.89 -17.60 39.11
CA ILE A 556 33.82 -18.46 39.65
C ILE A 556 34.40 -19.76 40.25
N THR A 557 35.38 -20.35 39.57
CA THR A 557 36.05 -21.58 40.03
C THR A 557 36.93 -21.33 41.25
N CYS A 558 37.67 -20.22 41.29
CA CYS A 558 38.52 -19.84 42.44
C CYS A 558 37.70 -19.44 43.67
N SER A 559 36.54 -18.79 43.49
CA SER A 559 35.63 -18.41 44.59
C SER A 559 34.88 -19.58 45.23
N THR A 560 34.97 -20.79 44.67
CA THR A 560 34.42 -22.02 45.25
C THR A 560 35.46 -22.90 45.94
N LEU A 561 36.75 -22.58 45.79
CA LEU A 561 37.88 -23.28 46.42
C LEU A 561 38.25 -22.70 47.80
N PHE A 562 37.57 -21.63 48.22
CA PHE A 562 37.60 -21.03 49.55
C PHE A 562 36.19 -21.05 50.15
#